data_AF-A0A523Y6F8-F1
#
_entry.id   AF-A0A523Y6F8-F1
#
_cell.length_a   1.000
_cell.length_b   1.000
_cell.length_c   1.000
_cell.angle_alpha   90.00
_cell.angle_beta   90.00
_cell.angle_gamma   90.00
#
_symmetry.space_group_name_H-M   'P 1'
#
loop_
_entity.id
_entity.type
_entity.pdbx_description
1 polymer ?
#
loop_
_entity_poly.entity_id
_entity_poly.type
_entity_poly.pdbx_seq_one_letter_code
_entity_poly.pdbx_strand_id
1 'polypeptide(L)'
;MRLEDKSLGFVINFLLGIAWAAVLIGAVSSFLSFYQNNLFFAIVFALIGALPGLVAVLLLEHIITNKEKHLELKKQTKLLEKLLMEKERK
;
A
#
# COMPACT_ATOMS: atom_id res chain seq x y z
N MET A 1 0.07 1.50 13.32
CA MET A 1 -0.46 0.34 12.55
C MET A 1 -1.85 0.71 12.05
N ARG A 2 -2.05 0.89 10.73
CA ARG A 2 -3.30 1.38 10.11
C ARG A 2 -4.47 0.40 10.19
N LEU A 3 -4.22 -0.89 10.42
CA LEU A 3 -5.23 -1.96 10.39
C LEU A 3 -5.48 -2.52 11.80
N GLU A 4 -6.76 -2.72 12.14
CA GLU A 4 -7.26 -3.15 13.46
C GLU A 4 -7.03 -4.64 13.74
N ASP A 5 -6.95 -5.47 12.68
CA ASP A 5 -6.55 -6.88 12.78
C ASP A 5 -5.03 -7.00 12.94
N LYS A 6 -4.59 -7.48 14.10
CA LYS A 6 -3.20 -7.43 14.55
C LYS A 6 -2.25 -8.25 13.67
N SER A 7 -2.69 -9.41 13.15
CA SER A 7 -1.82 -10.31 12.39
C SER A 7 -1.82 -9.96 10.90
N LEU A 8 -2.99 -9.87 10.28
CA LEU A 8 -3.10 -9.52 8.86
C LEU A 8 -2.63 -8.09 8.60
N GLY A 9 -2.92 -7.18 9.53
CA GLY A 9 -2.44 -5.80 9.46
C GLY A 9 -0.92 -5.71 9.48
N PHE A 10 -0.26 -6.50 10.33
CA PHE A 10 1.21 -6.55 10.35
C PHE A 10 1.77 -7.07 9.02
N VAL A 11 1.25 -8.19 8.51
CA VAL A 11 1.75 -8.81 7.26
C VAL A 11 1.61 -7.85 6.08
N ILE A 12 0.46 -7.20 5.91
CA ILE A 12 0.23 -6.28 4.79
C ILE A 12 1.16 -5.06 4.88
N ASN A 13 1.37 -4.50 6.07
CA ASN A 13 2.29 -3.37 6.26
C ASN A 13 3.76 -3.77 6.04
N PHE A 14 4.14 -4.99 6.45
CA PHE A 14 5.47 -5.53 6.19
C PHE A 14 5.72 -5.74 4.69
N LEU A 15 4.74 -6.31 3.98
CA LEU A 15 4.78 -6.47 2.52
C LEU A 15 4.88 -5.12 1.80
N LEU A 16 4.19 -4.08 2.29
CA LEU A 16 4.30 -2.73 1.72
C LEU A 16 5.72 -2.18 1.87
N GLY A 17 6.36 -2.41 3.03
CA GLY A 17 7.77 -2.08 3.23
C GLY A 17 8.70 -2.83 2.28
N ILE A 18 8.48 -4.13 2.07
CA ILE A 18 9.23 -4.92 1.09
C ILE A 18 9.03 -4.39 -0.33
N ALA A 19 7.80 -4.01 -0.70
CA ALA A 19 7.52 -3.47 -2.03
C ALA A 19 8.31 -2.17 -2.27
N TRP A 20 8.37 -1.27 -1.29
CA TRP A 20 9.20 -0.07 -1.35
C TRP A 20 10.70 -0.37 -1.43
N ALA A 21 11.18 -1.36 -0.67
CA ALA A 21 12.57 -1.81 -0.79
C ALA A 21 12.87 -2.35 -2.20
N ALA A 22 11.95 -3.12 -2.78
CA ALA A 22 12.08 -3.64 -4.15
C ALA A 22 12.12 -2.51 -5.20
N VAL A 23 11.34 -1.43 -5.03
CA VAL A 23 11.43 -0.23 -5.88
C VAL A 23 12.85 0.34 -5.85
N LEU A 24 13.39 0.55 -4.64
CA LEU A 24 14.70 1.16 -4.46
C LEU A 24 15.81 0.26 -5.00
N ILE A 25 15.77 -1.03 -4.67
CA ILE A 25 16.72 -2.03 -5.17
C ILE A 25 16.67 -2.09 -6.70
N GLY A 26 15.47 -2.18 -7.29
CA GLY A 26 15.28 -2.23 -8.74
C GLY A 26 15.81 -0.98 -9.45
N ALA A 27 15.52 0.20 -8.92
CA ALA A 27 16.00 1.46 -9.47
C ALA A 27 17.53 1.58 -9.39
N VAL A 28 18.10 1.35 -8.20
CA VAL A 28 19.55 1.53 -7.96
C VAL A 28 20.35 0.48 -8.73
N SER A 29 19.94 -0.78 -8.70
CA SER A 29 20.62 -1.84 -9.46
C SER A 29 20.61 -1.55 -10.97
N SER A 30 19.46 -1.17 -11.52
CA SER A 30 19.36 -0.81 -12.93
C SER A 30 20.19 0.43 -13.26
N PHE A 31 20.17 1.46 -12.40
CA PHE A 31 21.01 2.64 -12.59
C PHE A 31 22.49 2.27 -12.67
N LEU A 32 23.00 1.51 -11.69
CA LEU A 32 24.40 1.13 -11.61
C LEU A 32 24.84 0.24 -12.79
N SER A 33 23.96 -0.60 -13.31
CA SER A 33 24.24 -1.43 -14.49
C SER A 33 24.41 -0.63 -15.79
N PHE A 34 23.71 0.49 -15.95
CA PHE A 34 23.72 1.27 -17.19
C PHE A 34 24.46 2.62 -17.08
N TYR A 35 24.86 3.02 -15.87
CA TYR A 35 25.57 4.28 -15.61
C TYR A 35 26.88 4.40 -16.39
N GLN A 36 27.61 3.29 -16.56
CA GLN A 36 28.87 3.28 -17.30
C GLN A 36 28.69 3.56 -18.80
N ASN A 37 27.50 3.29 -19.36
CA ASN A 37 27.26 3.44 -20.79
C ASN A 37 26.81 4.86 -21.11
N ASN A 38 25.80 5.36 -20.42
CA ASN A 38 25.27 6.71 -20.62
C ASN A 38 24.35 7.09 -19.45
N LEU A 39 24.55 8.29 -18.90
CA LEU A 39 23.73 8.82 -17.80
C LEU A 39 22.23 8.86 -18.14
N PHE A 40 21.87 9.26 -19.36
CA PHE A 40 20.49 9.34 -19.80
C PHE A 40 19.83 7.95 -19.81
N PHE A 41 20.52 6.95 -20.39
CA PHE A 41 20.00 5.57 -20.37
C PHE A 41 19.92 5.01 -18.95
N ALA A 42 20.88 5.31 -18.09
CA ALA A 42 20.85 4.88 -16.69
C ALA A 42 19.59 5.37 -15.95
N ILE A 43 19.19 6.63 -16.15
CA ILE A 43 17.98 7.19 -15.56
C ILE A 43 16.72 6.48 -16.10
N VAL A 44 16.64 6.26 -17.42
CA VAL A 44 15.50 5.56 -18.03
C VAL A 44 15.38 4.13 -17.49
N PHE A 45 16.49 3.39 -17.44
CA PHE A 45 16.48 2.02 -16.91
C PHE A 45 16.26 1.98 -15.40
N ALA A 46 16.67 2.97 -14.63
CA ALA A 46 16.32 3.08 -13.21
C ALA A 46 14.80 3.19 -13.00
N LEU A 47 14.12 3.99 -13.83
CA LEU A 47 12.66 4.10 -13.81
C LEU A 47 12.00 2.77 -14.18
N ILE A 48 12.49 2.09 -15.22
CA ILE A 48 11.98 0.77 -15.63
C ILE A 48 12.19 -0.27 -14.52
N GLY A 49 13.38 -0.27 -13.90
CA GLY A 49 13.73 -1.17 -12.80
C GLY A 49 12.88 -0.98 -11.54
N ALA A 50 12.38 0.24 -11.30
CA ALA A 50 11.44 0.52 -10.22
C ALA A 50 10.03 -0.02 -10.47
N LEU A 51 9.62 -0.21 -11.73
CA LEU A 51 8.22 -0.52 -12.11
C LEU A 51 7.66 -1.77 -11.40
N PRO A 52 8.35 -2.92 -11.33
CA PRO A 52 7.80 -4.10 -10.67
C PRO A 52 7.48 -3.85 -9.19
N GLY A 53 8.35 -3.12 -8.49
CA GLY A 53 8.12 -2.71 -7.11
C GLY A 53 6.95 -1.74 -6.98
N LEU A 54 6.83 -0.77 -7.89
CA LEU A 54 5.75 0.21 -7.88
C LEU A 54 4.38 -0.44 -8.14
N VAL A 55 4.32 -1.43 -9.03
CA VAL A 55 3.11 -2.23 -9.25
C VAL A 55 2.72 -2.96 -7.95
N ALA A 56 3.68 -3.56 -7.25
CA ALA A 56 3.41 -4.20 -5.96
C ALA A 56 2.92 -3.20 -4.90
N VAL A 57 3.51 -2.01 -4.82
CA VAL A 57 3.05 -0.92 -3.92
C VAL A 57 1.61 -0.55 -4.22
N LEU A 58 1.26 -0.33 -5.49
CA LEU A 58 -0.11 0.02 -5.89
C LEU A 58 -1.14 -1.05 -5.52
N LEU A 59 -0.82 -2.32 -5.77
CA LEU A 59 -1.70 -3.43 -5.42
C LEU A 59 -1.91 -3.52 -3.90
N LEU A 60 -0.84 -3.36 -3.12
CA LEU A 60 -0.92 -3.41 -1.66
C LEU A 60 -1.69 -2.22 -1.08
N GLU A 61 -1.46 -1.00 -1.57
CA GLU A 61 -2.24 0.17 -1.16
C GLU A 61 -3.72 -0.02 -1.48
N HIS A 62 -4.06 -0.54 -2.67
CA HIS A 62 -5.45 -0.84 -3.00
C HIS A 62 -6.11 -1.81 -2.02
N ILE A 63 -5.39 -2.87 -1.61
CA ILE A 63 -5.85 -3.83 -0.61
C ILE A 63 -6.05 -3.15 0.76
N ILE A 64 -5.10 -2.32 1.19
CA ILE A 64 -5.17 -1.59 2.47
C ILE A 64 -6.39 -0.67 2.47
N THR A 65 -6.55 0.16 1.42
CA THR A 65 -7.67 1.09 1.30
C THR A 65 -9.02 0.39 1.33
N ASN A 66 -9.17 -0.73 0.62
CA ASN A 66 -10.42 -1.49 0.65
C ASN A 66 -10.72 -2.04 2.05
N LYS A 67 -9.70 -2.52 2.77
CA LYS A 67 -9.86 -3.01 4.14
C LYS A 67 -10.27 -1.88 5.11
N GLU A 68 -9.66 -0.72 4.98
CA GLU A 68 -10.02 0.47 5.78
C GLU A 68 -11.47 0.90 5.51
N LYS A 69 -11.89 0.95 4.24
CA LYS A 69 -13.27 1.25 3.85
C LYS A 69 -14.26 0.27 4.46
N HIS A 70 -13.96 -1.03 4.45
CA HIS A 70 -14.82 -2.04 5.08
C HIS A 70 -14.93 -1.86 6.61
N LEU A 71 -13.85 -1.51 7.29
CA LEU A 71 -13.87 -1.24 8.73
C LEU A 71 -14.68 0.02 9.05
N GLU A 72 -14.52 1.07 8.26
CA GLU A 72 -15.27 2.30 8.41
C GLU A 72 -16.78 2.08 8.21
N LEU A 73 -17.17 1.34 7.16
CA LEU A 73 -18.58 0.97 6.93
C LEU A 73 -19.17 0.24 8.13
N LYS A 74 -18.46 -0.73 8.72
CA LYS A 74 -18.91 -1.43 9.94
C LYS A 74 -19.10 -0.48 11.13
N LYS A 75 -18.19 0.50 11.29
CA LYS A 75 -18.30 1.53 12.35
C LYS A 75 -19.53 2.41 12.12
N GLN A 76 -19.77 2.82 10.88
CA GLN A 76 -20.95 3.60 10.51
C GLN A 76 -22.26 2.83 10.69
N THR A 77 -22.33 1.55 10.31
CA THR A 77 -23.52 0.71 10.53
C THR A 77 -23.85 0.59 12.02
N LYS A 78 -22.85 0.31 12.87
CA LYS A 78 -23.04 0.26 14.32
C LYS A 78 -23.51 1.58 14.91
N LEU A 79 -23.04 2.71 14.38
CA LEU A 79 -23.50 4.02 14.80
C LEU A 79 -24.97 4.24 14.42
N LEU A 80 -25.35 3.86 13.21
CA LEU A 80 -26.72 3.99 12.71
C LEU A 80 -27.71 3.13 13.53
N GLU A 81 -27.32 1.90 13.86
CA GLU A 81 -28.11 1.01 14.73
C GLU A 81 -28.35 1.63 16.11
N LYS A 82 -27.34 2.26 16.71
CA LYS A 82 -27.47 2.96 18.00
C LYS A 82 -28.45 4.13 17.91
N LEU A 83 -28.34 4.95 16.87
CA LEU A 83 -29.24 6.09 16.66
C LEU A 83 -30.69 5.65 16.46
N LEU A 84 -30.91 4.53 15.76
CA LEU A 84 -32.23 3.94 15.56
C LEU A 84 -32.84 3.47 16.89
N MET A 85 -32.08 2.75 17.71
CA MET A 85 -32.51 2.31 19.05
C MET A 85 -32.79 3.46 20.02
N GLU A 86 -32.06 4.58 19.91
CA GLU A 86 -32.33 5.79 20.69
C GLU A 86 -33.59 6.51 20.22
N LYS A 87 -33.85 6.53 18.91
CA LYS A 87 -35.08 7.09 18.34
C LYS A 87 -36.31 6.30 18.73
N GLU A 88 -36.24 4.97 18.73
CA GLU A 88 -37.36 4.09 19.13
C GLU A 88 -37.66 4.13 20.64
N ARG A 89 -36.71 4.58 21.46
CA ARG A 89 -36.91 4.79 22.91
C ARG A 89 -37.53 6.13 23.27
N LYS A 90 -37.63 7.07 22.32
CA LYS A 90 -38.27 8.38 22.49
C LYS A 90 -39.67 8.38 21.89
#